data_AF-A0A6L8KE64-F1
#
_entry.id   AF-A0A6L8KE64-F1
#
_cell.length_a   1.000
_cell.length_b   1.000
_cell.length_c   1.000
_cell.angle_alpha   90.00
_cell.angle_beta   90.00
_cell.angle_gamma   90.00
#
_symmetry.space_group_name_H-M   'P 1'
#
loop_
_entity.id
_entity.type
_entity.pdbx_description
1 polymer ?
#
loop_
_entity_poly.entity_id
_entity_poly.type
_entity_poly.pdbx_seq_one_letter_code
_entity_poly.pdbx_strand_id
1 'polypeptide(L)'
;MSTTLLNTSPRQLEPNALIDYLLTENNIANDAALSRALEVAPPVISKIRNNRLYVGATLRLRIMRKFGMSLEKLDELAPEPA
;
A
#
# COMPACT_ATOMS: atom_id res chain seq x y z
N MET A 1 9.81 8.02 -35.13
CA MET A 1 10.17 8.42 -33.75
C MET A 1 8.90 8.93 -33.10
N SER A 2 8.06 8.03 -32.61
CA SER A 2 6.73 8.38 -32.08
C SER A 2 6.82 8.53 -30.57
N THR A 3 6.67 9.75 -30.09
CA THR A 3 6.63 10.12 -28.68
C THR A 3 5.36 9.56 -28.04
N THR A 4 5.51 8.55 -27.17
CA THR A 4 4.42 8.00 -26.37
C THR A 4 3.92 9.06 -25.39
N LEU A 5 2.67 9.47 -25.55
CA LEU A 5 1.98 10.35 -24.61
C LEU A 5 1.77 9.60 -23.29
N LEU A 6 2.31 10.14 -22.21
CA LEU A 6 2.04 9.70 -20.85
C LEU A 6 0.56 9.94 -20.56
N ASN A 7 -0.24 8.89 -20.67
CA ASN A 7 -1.64 8.89 -20.25
C ASN A 7 -1.70 8.91 -18.71
N THR A 8 -1.56 10.09 -18.10
CA THR A 8 -1.94 10.31 -16.69
C THR A 8 -3.44 10.55 -16.63
N SER A 9 -4.23 9.49 -16.83
CA SER A 9 -5.60 9.48 -16.35
C SER A 9 -5.55 9.65 -14.82
N PRO A 10 -6.39 10.50 -14.21
CA PRO A 10 -6.54 10.52 -12.77
C PRO A 10 -7.10 9.15 -12.41
N ARG A 11 -6.23 8.22 -11.97
CA ARG A 11 -6.68 6.98 -11.35
C ARG A 11 -7.64 7.41 -10.27
N GLN A 12 -8.92 7.15 -10.47
CA GLN A 12 -9.88 7.08 -9.38
C GLN A 12 -9.18 6.16 -8.37
N LEU A 13 -8.63 6.76 -7.31
CA LEU A 13 -7.92 6.02 -6.29
C LEU A 13 -8.97 5.15 -5.63
N GLU A 14 -9.06 3.92 -6.12
CA GLU A 14 -9.70 2.82 -5.42
C GLU A 14 -9.28 2.90 -3.95
N PRO A 15 -10.19 2.65 -2.99
CA PRO A 15 -9.83 2.59 -1.58
C PRO A 15 -8.57 1.73 -1.40
N ASN A 16 -7.61 2.26 -0.62
CA ASN A 16 -6.18 1.91 -0.61
C ASN A 16 -5.76 0.54 -1.20
N ALA A 17 -5.33 0.55 -2.47
CA ALA A 17 -4.94 -0.63 -3.23
C ALA A 17 -3.84 -1.49 -2.56
N LEU A 18 -2.96 -0.89 -1.77
CA LEU A 18 -1.94 -1.63 -1.02
C LEU A 18 -2.56 -2.52 0.06
N ILE A 19 -3.52 -2.00 0.85
CA ILE A 19 -4.12 -2.79 1.93
C ILE A 19 -4.88 -3.97 1.36
N ASP A 20 -5.66 -3.76 0.30
CA ASP A 20 -6.43 -4.85 -0.32
C ASP A 20 -5.54 -5.89 -1.00
N TYR A 21 -4.44 -5.46 -1.62
CA TYR A 21 -3.40 -6.36 -2.11
C TYR A 21 -2.82 -7.20 -0.97
N LEU A 22 -2.42 -6.58 0.14
CA LEU A 22 -1.81 -7.29 1.27
C LEU A 22 -2.79 -8.29 1.92
N LEU A 23 -4.07 -7.95 2.01
CA LEU A 23 -5.09 -8.87 2.53
C LEU A 23 -5.27 -10.07 1.61
N THR A 24 -5.41 -9.83 0.31
CA THR A 24 -5.72 -10.87 -0.69
C THR A 24 -4.52 -11.81 -0.89
N GLU A 25 -3.35 -11.27 -1.18
CA GLU A 25 -2.17 -12.07 -1.54
C GLU A 25 -1.62 -12.89 -0.37
N ASN A 26 -1.86 -12.43 0.87
CA ASN A 26 -1.39 -13.11 2.07
C ASN A 26 -2.53 -13.84 2.82
N ASN A 27 -3.73 -13.93 2.23
CA ASN A 27 -4.90 -14.57 2.83
C ASN A 27 -5.20 -14.10 4.26
N ILE A 28 -5.12 -12.79 4.49
CA ILE A 28 -5.39 -12.15 5.78
C ILE A 28 -6.86 -11.72 5.83
N ALA A 29 -7.58 -12.18 6.85
CA ALA A 29 -9.03 -12.02 6.92
C ALA A 29 -9.54 -10.57 7.01
N ASN A 30 -8.78 -9.66 7.63
CA ASN A 30 -9.19 -8.26 7.81
C ASN A 30 -8.04 -7.33 8.25
N ASP A 31 -8.31 -6.03 8.27
CA ASP A 31 -7.39 -4.97 8.70
C ASP A 31 -6.82 -5.16 10.10
N ALA A 32 -7.62 -5.69 11.03
CA ALA A 32 -7.15 -5.92 12.39
C ALA A 32 -6.11 -7.05 12.43
N ALA A 33 -6.29 -8.10 11.63
CA ALA A 33 -5.28 -9.15 11.46
C ALA A 33 -4.03 -8.60 10.75
N LEU A 34 -4.21 -7.75 9.73
CA LEU A 34 -3.09 -7.09 9.04
C LEU A 34 -2.29 -6.18 9.99
N SER A 35 -2.97 -5.43 10.86
CA SER A 35 -2.32 -4.57 11.85
C SER A 35 -1.40 -5.35 12.79
N ARG A 36 -1.83 -6.54 13.21
CA ARG A 36 -1.03 -7.46 14.04
C ARG A 36 0.14 -8.03 13.26
N ALA A 37 -0.10 -8.48 12.02
CA ALA A 37 0.96 -8.99 11.15
C ALA A 37 2.06 -7.95 10.93
N LEU A 38 1.67 -6.68 10.70
CA LEU A 38 2.56 -5.55 10.53
C LEU A 38 3.02 -4.89 11.83
N GLU A 39 2.66 -5.40 13.02
CA GLU A 39 3.06 -4.82 14.31
C GLU A 39 2.81 -3.31 14.40
N VAL A 40 1.64 -2.88 13.93
CA VAL A 40 1.17 -1.50 14.02
C VAL A 40 -0.17 -1.45 14.73
N ALA A 41 -0.47 -0.31 15.36
CA ALA A 41 -1.78 -0.14 15.97
C ALA A 41 -2.89 -0.13 14.89
N PRO A 42 -4.10 -0.68 15.16
CA PRO A 42 -5.21 -0.66 14.21
C PRO A 42 -5.54 0.72 13.60
N PRO A 43 -5.43 1.85 14.35
CA PRO A 43 -5.62 3.19 13.77
C PRO A 43 -4.65 3.55 12.65
N VAL A 44 -3.45 2.94 12.60
CA VAL A 44 -2.48 3.16 11.50
C VAL A 44 -3.03 2.58 10.21
N ILE A 45 -3.46 1.31 10.22
CA ILE A 45 -4.06 0.64 9.05
C ILE A 45 -5.34 1.36 8.63
N SER A 46 -6.19 1.73 9.59
CA SER A 46 -7.42 2.48 9.30
C SER A 46 -7.14 3.81 8.62
N LYS A 47 -6.14 4.59 9.08
CA LYS A 47 -5.77 5.85 8.44
C LYS A 47 -5.17 5.64 7.06
N ILE A 48 -4.36 4.60 6.85
CA ILE A 48 -3.81 4.25 5.54
C ILE A 48 -4.96 3.87 4.59
N ARG A 49 -5.84 2.96 4.98
CA ARG A 49 -7.01 2.53 4.18
C ARG A 49 -7.88 3.70 3.72
N ASN A 50 -8.06 4.69 4.60
CA ASN A 50 -8.85 5.89 4.32
C ASN A 50 -8.04 7.03 3.69
N ASN A 51 -6.81 6.77 3.21
CA ASN A 51 -5.91 7.74 2.59
C ASN A 51 -5.63 8.99 3.46
N ARG A 52 -5.65 8.82 4.78
CA ARG A 52 -5.35 9.85 5.80
C ARG A 52 -3.94 9.75 6.37
N LEU A 53 -3.19 8.72 5.99
CA LEU A 53 -1.81 8.50 6.40
C LEU A 53 -1.06 7.82 5.27
N TYR A 54 0.05 8.42 4.85
CA TYR A 54 0.96 7.81 3.92
C TYR A 54 1.72 6.65 4.58
N VAL A 55 2.02 5.62 3.78
CA VAL A 55 2.96 4.59 4.21
C VAL A 55 4.34 5.24 4.25
N GLY A 56 4.98 5.25 5.42
CA GLY A 56 6.34 5.78 5.56
C GLY A 56 7.40 4.69 5.39
N ALA A 57 8.66 5.09 5.23
CA ALA A 57 9.79 4.19 4.99
C ALA A 57 9.89 3.02 5.99
N THR A 58 9.73 3.27 7.29
CA THR A 58 9.77 2.20 8.31
C THR A 58 8.69 1.13 8.11
N LEU A 59 7.48 1.54 7.70
CA LEU A 59 6.39 0.61 7.44
C LEU A 59 6.61 -0.13 6.11
N ARG A 60 7.10 0.56 5.06
CA ARG A 60 7.54 -0.07 3.80
C ARG A 60 8.55 -1.18 4.05
N LEU A 61 9.62 -0.91 4.80
CA LEU A 61 10.64 -1.91 5.15
C LEU A 61 10.06 -3.11 5.91
N ARG A 62 9.00 -2.91 6.69
CA ARG A 62 8.33 -3.99 7.41
C ARG A 62 7.46 -4.82 6.46
N ILE A 63 6.73 -4.18 5.54
CA ILE A 63 5.95 -4.85 4.49
C ILE A 63 6.88 -5.71 3.61
N MET A 64 7.99 -5.13 3.13
CA MET A 64 8.97 -5.85 2.30
C MET A 64 9.49 -7.10 3.00
N ARG A 65 9.90 -6.98 4.27
CA ARG A 65 10.48 -8.10 5.02
C ARG A 65 9.48 -9.18 5.40
N LYS A 66 8.23 -8.81 5.71
CA LYS A 66 7.22 -9.78 6.16
C LYS A 66 6.45 -10.44 5.02
N PHE A 67 6.26 -9.73 3.92
CA PHE A 67 5.43 -10.18 2.79
C PHE A 67 6.22 -10.38 1.49
N GLY A 68 7.54 -10.21 1.51
CA GLY A 68 8.39 -10.41 0.33
C GLY A 68 8.13 -9.41 -0.81
N MET A 69 7.46 -8.30 -0.53
CA MET A 69 7.10 -7.29 -1.52
C MET A 69 8.33 -6.45 -1.93
N SER A 70 8.46 -6.15 -3.21
CA SER A 70 9.51 -5.27 -3.71
C SER A 70 9.17 -3.77 -3.51
N LEU A 71 10.18 -2.90 -3.57
CA LEU A 71 9.96 -1.46 -3.44
C LEU A 71 9.17 -0.92 -4.63
N GLU A 72 9.43 -1.43 -5.84
CA GLU A 72 8.73 -1.03 -7.06
C GLU A 72 7.23 -1.32 -6.95
N LYS A 73 6.86 -2.48 -6.38
CA LYS A 73 5.45 -2.82 -6.16
C LYS A 73 4.80 -1.96 -5.09
N LEU A 74 5.55 -1.59 -4.05
CA LEU A 74 5.10 -0.63 -3.03
C LEU A 74 4.82 0.74 -3.64
N ASP A 75 5.68 1.24 -4.52
CA ASP A 75 5.51 2.54 -5.17
C ASP A 75 4.35 2.55 -6.17
N GLU A 76 4.08 1.41 -6.82
CA GLU A 76 2.91 1.22 -7.68
C GLU A 76 1.60 1.30 -6.88
N LEU A 77 1.55 0.67 -5.70
CA LEU A 77 0.32 0.52 -4.90
C LEU A 77 0.11 1.65 -3.86
N ALA A 78 1.18 2.24 -3.36
CA ALA A 78 1.19 3.27 -2.34
C ALA A 78 2.34 4.27 -2.60
N PRO A 79 2.19 5.17 -3.59
CA PRO A 79 3.21 6.15 -3.92
C PRO A 79 3.48 7.10 -2.74
N GLU A 80 4.74 7.50 -2.57
CA GLU A 80 5.08 8.57 -1.63
C GLU A 80 4.51 9.93 -2.11
N PRO A 81 4.09 10.80 -1.17
CA PRO A 81 3.80 12.18 -1.53
C PRO A 81 5.08 12.87 -2.02
N ALA A 82 4.92 13.73 -3.04
CA ALA A 82 5.98 14.60 -3.53
C ALA A 82 6.35 15.71 -2.54
#